data_AF-A0A841JSK5-F1
#
_entry.id   AF-A0A841JSK5-F1
#
_cell.length_a   1.000
_cell.length_b   1.000
_cell.length_c   1.000
_cell.angle_alpha   90.00
_cell.angle_beta   90.00
_cell.angle_gamma   90.00
#
_symmetry.space_group_name_H-M   'P 1'
#
loop_
_entity.id
_entity.type
_entity.pdbx_description
1 polymer ?
#
loop_
_entity_poly.entity_id
_entity_poly.type
_entity_poly.pdbx_seq_one_letter_code
_entity_poly.pdbx_strand_id
1 'polypeptide(L)'
;MDVRFGALVDTLAPKLEQLIQCPPVGYGELARSMPLSGIYLFSETGRHLYVGRSNSLRSRYGRHCRPGATHRQAAFAFQLAREATGRTKASYKAGNDSRDGLMLDPAFEQAFRDAKGRIRAMEYRFVEEPDQNRQALLEIYCAIVLGTPYNDFGTH
;
A
#
# COMPACT_ATOMS: atom_id res chain seq x y z
N MET A 1 28.33 1.79 -11.40
CA MET A 1 27.12 0.97 -11.25
C MET A 1 27.18 -0.13 -12.30
N ASP A 2 26.78 -1.37 -11.99
CA ASP A 2 26.65 -2.44 -13.01
C ASP A 2 25.66 -2.00 -14.10
N VAL A 3 25.96 -2.26 -15.37
CA VAL A 3 25.18 -1.77 -16.52
C VAL A 3 23.73 -2.27 -16.49
N ARG A 4 23.51 -3.52 -16.10
CA ARG A 4 22.16 -4.11 -16.03
C ARG A 4 21.35 -3.49 -14.90
N PHE A 5 22.01 -3.24 -13.76
CA PHE A 5 21.35 -2.56 -12.64
C PHE A 5 21.08 -1.08 -12.95
N GLY A 6 21.99 -0.39 -13.62
CA GLY A 6 21.79 0.99 -14.11
C GLY A 6 20.53 1.11 -14.96
N ALA A 7 20.36 0.21 -15.92
CA ALA A 7 19.17 0.17 -16.77
C ALA A 7 17.84 -0.09 -16.03
N LEU A 8 17.88 -0.61 -14.79
CA LEU A 8 16.71 -0.71 -13.93
C LEU A 8 16.47 0.62 -13.19
N VAL A 9 17.52 1.19 -12.60
CA VAL A 9 17.45 2.41 -11.78
C VAL A 9 17.13 3.66 -12.59
N ASP A 10 17.62 3.75 -13.83
CA ASP A 10 17.39 4.91 -14.71
C ASP A 10 15.90 5.14 -15.02
N THR A 11 15.06 4.12 -14.85
CA THR A 11 13.61 4.22 -15.07
C THR A 11 12.82 4.70 -13.85
N LEU A 12 13.44 4.73 -12.66
CA LEU A 12 12.71 4.93 -11.40
C LEU A 12 12.18 6.36 -11.24
N ALA A 13 13.04 7.38 -11.44
CA ALA A 13 12.63 8.77 -11.30
C ALA A 13 11.57 9.18 -12.33
N PRO A 14 11.69 8.87 -13.64
CA PRO A 14 10.63 9.14 -14.60
C PRO A 14 9.32 8.43 -14.27
N LYS A 15 9.37 7.20 -13.73
CA LYS A 15 8.16 6.47 -13.32
C LYS A 15 7.50 7.07 -12.08
N LEU A 16 8.27 7.58 -11.13
CA LEU A 16 7.74 8.31 -9.98
C LEU A 16 7.03 9.60 -10.45
N GLU A 17 7.63 10.35 -11.37
CA GLU A 17 7.00 11.55 -11.94
C GLU A 17 5.66 11.21 -12.60
N GLN A 18 5.61 10.15 -13.41
CA GLN A 18 4.36 9.65 -14.00
C GLN A 18 3.31 9.30 -12.93
N LEU A 19 3.73 8.64 -11.84
CA LEU A 19 2.84 8.28 -10.73
C LEU A 19 2.24 9.50 -10.03
N ILE A 20 3.04 10.55 -9.82
CA ILE A 20 2.60 11.80 -9.16
C ILE A 20 1.74 12.66 -10.10
N GLN A 21 2.01 12.65 -11.40
CA GLN A 21 1.22 13.37 -12.40
C GLN A 21 -0.11 12.67 -12.74
N CYS A 22 -0.20 11.34 -12.59
CA CYS A 22 -1.43 10.57 -12.80
C CYS A 22 -2.55 11.10 -11.90
N PRO A 23 -3.64 11.69 -12.43
CA PRO A 23 -4.73 12.22 -11.61
C PRO A 23 -5.22 11.20 -10.58
N PRO A 24 -5.47 11.62 -9.32
CA PRO A 24 -5.94 10.69 -8.31
C PRO A 24 -7.35 10.23 -8.65
N VAL A 25 -7.63 8.96 -8.39
CA VAL A 25 -8.96 8.38 -8.56
C VAL A 25 -9.52 7.97 -7.21
N GLY A 26 -10.82 8.20 -7.03
CA GLY A 26 -11.58 7.79 -5.87
C GLY A 26 -12.16 6.38 -6.00
N TYR A 27 -12.84 5.95 -4.94
CA TYR A 27 -13.55 4.68 -4.96
C TYR A 27 -14.67 4.67 -6.01
N GLY A 28 -14.69 3.63 -6.84
CA GLY A 28 -15.67 3.49 -7.92
C GLY A 28 -15.24 4.13 -9.24
N GLU A 29 -14.13 4.87 -9.25
CA GLU A 29 -13.66 5.63 -10.42
C GLU A 29 -12.52 4.93 -11.19
N LEU A 30 -12.19 3.69 -10.82
CA LEU A 30 -11.14 2.91 -11.49
C LEU A 30 -11.54 2.57 -12.93
N ALA A 31 -11.02 3.34 -13.90
CA ALA A 31 -11.25 3.17 -15.34
C ALA A 31 -10.97 1.74 -15.83
N ARG A 32 -11.73 1.23 -16.80
CA ARG A 32 -11.54 -0.12 -17.36
C ARG A 32 -10.16 -0.33 -17.98
N SER A 33 -9.56 0.74 -18.49
CA SER A 33 -8.21 0.78 -19.06
C SER A 33 -7.08 0.77 -18.02
N MET A 34 -7.40 0.70 -16.72
CA MET A 34 -6.39 0.56 -15.66
C MET A 34 -5.43 -0.60 -15.98
N PRO A 35 -4.10 -0.38 -15.91
CA PRO A 35 -3.12 -1.42 -16.17
C PRO A 35 -3.26 -2.59 -15.18
N LEU A 36 -2.81 -3.77 -15.61
CA LEU A 36 -2.89 -4.97 -14.80
C LEU A 36 -1.87 -4.95 -13.65
N SER A 37 -0.63 -4.56 -13.94
CA SER A 37 0.50 -4.62 -13.03
C SER A 37 1.25 -3.30 -12.92
N GLY A 38 1.87 -3.06 -11.77
CA GLY A 38 2.67 -1.86 -11.53
C GLY A 38 2.70 -1.44 -10.07
N ILE A 39 2.87 -0.13 -9.88
CA ILE A 39 2.91 0.54 -8.57
C ILE A 39 1.63 1.34 -8.36
N TYR A 40 1.24 1.44 -7.10
CA TYR A 40 0.17 2.32 -6.66
C TYR A 40 0.55 3.11 -5.41
N LEU A 41 -0.13 4.23 -5.23
CA LEU A 41 0.07 5.16 -4.13
C LEU A 41 -1.28 5.56 -3.54
N PHE A 42 -1.41 5.43 -2.22
CA PHE A 42 -2.49 6.01 -1.44
C PHE A 42 -2.03 7.32 -0.81
N SER A 43 -2.83 8.37 -1.00
CA SER A 43 -2.63 9.69 -0.39
C SER A 43 -3.89 10.16 0.32
N GLU A 44 -3.72 10.99 1.34
CA GLU A 44 -4.82 11.61 2.07
C GLU A 44 -4.51 13.09 2.24
N THR A 45 -5.40 13.96 1.78
CA THR A 45 -5.22 15.43 1.86
C THR A 45 -3.88 15.90 1.27
N GLY A 46 -3.45 15.31 0.15
CA GLY A 46 -2.17 15.62 -0.50
C GLY A 46 -0.93 15.00 0.17
N ARG A 47 -1.07 14.31 1.30
CA ARG A 47 0.03 13.59 1.96
C ARG A 47 0.11 12.14 1.46
N HIS A 48 1.29 11.74 0.99
CA HIS A 48 1.57 10.36 0.59
C HIS A 48 1.71 9.44 1.80
N LEU A 49 0.94 8.35 1.83
CA LEU A 49 0.84 7.48 3.01
C LEU A 49 1.43 6.10 2.78
N TYR A 50 1.10 5.48 1.65
CA TYR A 50 1.47 4.10 1.37
C TYR A 50 1.66 3.86 -0.13
N VAL A 51 2.82 3.35 -0.49
CA VAL A 51 3.11 2.81 -1.82
C VAL A 51 3.00 1.29 -1.77
N GLY A 52 2.53 0.68 -2.84
CA GLY A 52 2.69 -0.76 -2.98
C GLY A 52 2.77 -1.20 -4.43
N ARG A 53 3.12 -2.47 -4.61
CA ARG A 53 3.14 -3.11 -5.92
C ARG A 53 2.13 -4.23 -6.11
N SER A 54 1.78 -4.53 -7.36
CA SER A 54 0.91 -5.66 -7.69
C SER A 54 1.00 -6.11 -9.13
N ASN A 55 0.71 -7.39 -9.36
CA ASN A 55 0.38 -7.96 -10.67
C ASN A 55 -1.14 -7.98 -10.95
N SER A 56 -1.94 -7.39 -10.07
CA SER A 56 -3.38 -7.21 -10.26
C SER A 56 -3.86 -5.97 -9.49
N LEU A 57 -3.56 -4.78 -10.02
CA LEU A 57 -3.76 -3.50 -9.33
C LEU A 57 -5.20 -3.30 -8.87
N ARG A 58 -6.20 -3.54 -9.73
CA ARG A 58 -7.62 -3.44 -9.37
C ARG A 58 -8.00 -4.36 -8.20
N SER A 59 -7.55 -5.62 -8.26
CA SER A 59 -7.82 -6.58 -7.19
C SER A 59 -7.12 -6.18 -5.90
N ARG A 60 -5.88 -5.66 -6.00
CA ARG A 60 -5.10 -5.20 -4.85
C ARG A 60 -5.71 -3.98 -4.18
N TYR A 61 -6.18 -3.00 -4.96
CA TYR A 61 -6.97 -1.86 -4.43
C TYR A 61 -8.17 -2.37 -3.62
N GLY A 62 -8.95 -3.30 -4.18
CA GLY A 62 -10.08 -3.89 -3.47
C GLY A 62 -9.68 -4.61 -2.18
N ARG A 63 -8.54 -5.33 -2.18
CA ARG A 63 -8.00 -6.02 -1.00
C ARG A 63 -7.56 -5.08 0.12
N HIS A 64 -7.34 -3.79 -0.15
CA HIS A 64 -7.02 -2.82 0.91
C HIS A 64 -8.25 -2.24 1.60
N CYS A 65 -9.40 -2.14 0.91
CA CYS A 65 -10.52 -1.32 1.40
C CYS A 65 -11.90 -1.99 1.38
N ARG A 66 -12.08 -3.15 0.72
CA ARG A 66 -13.40 -3.81 0.67
C ARG A 66 -13.81 -4.29 2.06
N PRO A 67 -15.11 -4.22 2.42
CA PRO A 67 -15.60 -4.74 3.70
C PRO A 67 -15.18 -6.19 3.97
N GLY A 68 -15.25 -7.07 2.95
CA GLY A 68 -14.82 -8.46 3.05
C GLY A 68 -13.31 -8.73 2.99
N ALA A 69 -12.47 -7.70 2.83
CA ALA A 69 -11.02 -7.89 2.86
C ALA A 69 -10.55 -8.24 4.28
N THR A 70 -9.83 -9.36 4.38
CA THR A 70 -9.32 -9.86 5.66
C THR A 70 -8.04 -9.11 6.05
N HIS A 71 -7.69 -9.16 7.33
CA HIS A 71 -6.42 -8.63 7.81
C HIS A 71 -5.21 -9.26 7.09
N ARG A 72 -5.30 -10.48 6.54
CA ARG A 72 -4.20 -11.07 5.72
C ARG A 72 -4.01 -10.38 4.37
N GLN A 73 -5.03 -9.68 3.88
CA GLN A 73 -5.04 -9.00 2.58
C GLN A 73 -4.77 -7.49 2.71
N ALA A 74 -5.31 -6.86 3.75
CA ALA A 74 -5.26 -5.41 3.98
C ALA A 74 -4.18 -5.04 5.02
N ALA A 75 -2.90 -5.28 4.69
CA ALA A 75 -1.80 -4.99 5.61
C ALA A 75 -1.76 -3.50 6.03
N PHE A 76 -2.01 -2.59 5.08
CA PHE A 76 -2.05 -1.15 5.34
C PHE A 76 -3.17 -0.76 6.33
N ALA A 77 -4.39 -1.27 6.13
CA ALA A 77 -5.50 -1.04 7.06
C ALA A 77 -5.18 -1.56 8.47
N PHE A 78 -4.42 -2.66 8.57
CA PHE A 78 -4.01 -3.20 9.85
C PHE A 78 -2.96 -2.32 10.56
N GLN A 79 -2.03 -1.70 9.82
CA GLN A 79 -1.08 -0.75 10.39
C GLN A 79 -1.81 0.49 10.94
N LEU A 80 -2.78 1.02 10.19
CA LEU A 80 -3.63 2.12 10.65
C LEU A 80 -4.40 1.75 11.94
N ALA A 81 -4.96 0.54 12.00
CA ALA A 81 -5.65 0.06 13.20
C ALA A 81 -4.71 -0.07 14.41
N ARG A 82 -3.47 -0.55 14.20
CA ARG A 82 -2.44 -0.60 15.26
C ARG A 82 -2.11 0.79 15.79
N GLU A 83 -1.94 1.78 14.92
CA GLU A 83 -1.70 3.16 15.33
C GLU A 83 -2.89 3.72 16.11
N ALA A 84 -4.11 3.58 15.58
CA ALA A 84 -5.33 4.10 16.20
C ALA A 84 -5.61 3.50 17.59
N THR A 85 -5.17 2.27 17.83
CA THR A 85 -5.36 1.56 19.12
C THR A 85 -4.13 1.60 20.02
N GLY A 86 -3.04 2.25 19.61
CA GLY A 86 -1.76 2.26 20.33
C GLY A 86 -1.04 0.90 20.38
N ARG A 87 -1.51 -0.11 19.62
CA ARG A 87 -0.95 -1.47 19.59
C ARG A 87 0.15 -1.59 18.53
N THR A 88 1.18 -0.78 18.64
CA THR A 88 2.22 -0.66 17.59
C THR A 88 3.25 -1.78 17.63
N LYS A 89 3.42 -2.49 18.75
CA LYS A 89 4.37 -3.62 18.86
C LYS A 89 3.81 -4.87 18.17
N ALA A 90 4.55 -5.40 17.20
CA ALA A 90 4.27 -6.70 16.61
C ALA A 90 4.61 -7.83 17.60
N SER A 91 3.72 -8.83 17.72
CA SER A 91 4.03 -10.09 18.40
C SER A 91 4.27 -11.19 17.37
N TYR A 92 5.42 -11.84 17.46
CA TYR A 92 5.78 -13.02 16.66
C TYR A 92 5.27 -14.33 17.26
N LYS A 93 4.68 -14.25 18.46
CA LYS A 93 4.08 -15.40 19.14
C LYS A 93 2.58 -15.38 18.92
N ALA A 94 2.01 -16.57 18.74
CA ALA A 94 0.58 -16.77 18.83
C ALA A 94 0.06 -16.26 20.17
N GLY A 95 -1.14 -15.66 20.18
CA GLY A 95 -1.74 -15.04 21.36
C GLY A 95 -2.44 -13.73 21.05
N ASN A 96 -2.82 -13.00 22.08
CA ASN A 96 -3.67 -11.80 21.98
C ASN A 96 -3.07 -10.67 21.12
N ASP A 97 -1.74 -10.56 21.08
CA ASP A 97 -1.04 -9.53 20.30
C ASP A 97 -0.68 -9.97 18.86
N SER A 98 -0.98 -11.22 18.51
CA SER A 98 -0.86 -11.73 17.13
C SER A 98 -1.91 -11.08 16.23
N ARG A 99 -1.74 -11.19 14.91
CA ARG A 99 -2.74 -10.63 13.97
C ARG A 99 -4.13 -11.22 14.20
N ASP A 100 -4.21 -12.53 14.41
CA ASP A 100 -5.48 -13.23 14.66
C ASP A 100 -6.04 -12.84 16.03
N GLY A 101 -5.19 -12.77 17.07
CA GLY A 101 -5.60 -12.37 18.42
C GLY A 101 -6.14 -10.94 18.50
N LEU A 102 -5.48 -10.00 17.81
CA LEU A 102 -5.95 -8.61 17.74
C LEU A 102 -7.33 -8.49 17.10
N MET A 103 -7.65 -9.33 16.13
CA MET A 103 -8.97 -9.33 15.48
C MET A 103 -10.09 -9.90 16.37
N LEU A 104 -9.76 -10.56 17.49
CA LEU A 104 -10.74 -10.99 18.49
C LEU A 104 -11.14 -9.86 19.45
N ASP A 105 -10.36 -8.77 19.48
CA ASP A 105 -10.68 -7.59 20.27
C ASP A 105 -11.68 -6.71 19.51
N PRO A 106 -12.88 -6.43 20.06
CA PRO A 106 -13.89 -5.62 19.38
C PRO A 106 -13.42 -4.20 19.03
N ALA A 107 -12.60 -3.57 19.88
CA ALA A 107 -12.10 -2.22 19.63
C ALA A 107 -11.09 -2.21 18.47
N PHE A 108 -10.24 -3.24 18.39
CA PHE A 108 -9.29 -3.37 17.28
C PHE A 108 -9.99 -3.77 15.98
N GLU A 109 -10.96 -4.69 16.05
CA GLU A 109 -11.77 -5.05 14.89
C GLU A 109 -12.48 -3.82 14.30
N GLN A 110 -13.07 -2.99 15.16
CA GLN A 110 -13.71 -1.74 14.74
C GLN A 110 -12.69 -0.79 14.11
N ALA A 111 -11.53 -0.57 14.74
CA ALA A 111 -10.47 0.26 14.19
C ALA A 111 -9.97 -0.24 12.82
N PHE A 112 -9.93 -1.56 12.60
CA PHE A 112 -9.60 -2.16 11.31
C PHE A 112 -10.68 -1.93 10.24
N ARG A 113 -11.96 -1.99 10.62
CA ARG A 113 -13.07 -1.63 9.72
C ARG A 113 -13.01 -0.15 9.33
N ASP A 114 -12.78 0.72 10.31
CA ASP A 114 -12.65 2.17 10.10
C ASP A 114 -11.45 2.50 9.22
N ALA A 115 -10.31 1.83 9.43
CA ALA A 115 -9.13 1.97 8.58
C ALA A 115 -9.39 1.58 7.12
N LYS A 116 -10.16 0.51 6.86
CA LYS A 116 -10.58 0.16 5.49
C LYS A 116 -11.47 1.24 4.88
N GLY A 117 -12.36 1.83 5.68
CA GLY A 117 -13.18 2.98 5.30
C GLY A 117 -12.33 4.20 4.94
N ARG A 118 -11.33 4.52 5.75
CA ARG A 118 -10.36 5.59 5.51
C ARG A 118 -9.59 5.37 4.21
N ILE A 119 -9.01 4.19 3.99
CA ILE A 119 -8.29 3.87 2.75
C ILE A 119 -9.21 3.94 1.52
N ARG A 120 -10.49 3.58 1.67
CA ARG A 120 -11.47 3.71 0.59
C ARG A 120 -11.67 5.17 0.16
N ALA A 121 -11.57 6.11 1.09
CA ALA A 121 -11.71 7.54 0.86
C ALA A 121 -10.40 8.22 0.42
N MET A 122 -9.26 7.52 0.48
CA MET A 122 -7.97 8.06 0.04
C MET A 122 -7.91 8.25 -1.48
N GLU A 123 -7.10 9.22 -1.88
CA GLU A 123 -6.67 9.41 -3.26
C GLU A 123 -5.81 8.22 -3.69
N TYR A 124 -6.16 7.60 -4.81
CA TYR A 124 -5.41 6.47 -5.36
C TYR A 124 -4.75 6.85 -6.69
N ARG A 125 -3.45 6.61 -6.82
CA ARG A 125 -2.70 6.78 -8.08
C ARG A 125 -2.02 5.48 -8.44
N PHE A 126 -1.74 5.27 -9.72
CA PHE A 126 -1.03 4.08 -10.20
C PHE A 126 -0.21 4.39 -11.45
N VAL A 127 0.83 3.59 -11.67
CA VAL A 127 1.62 3.60 -12.91
C VAL A 127 1.94 2.16 -13.30
N GLU A 128 1.84 1.87 -14.59
CA GLU A 128 2.17 0.55 -15.13
C GLU A 128 3.68 0.27 -15.00
N GLU A 129 4.02 -0.92 -14.49
CA GLU A 129 5.37 -1.47 -14.52
C GLU A 129 5.30 -3.01 -14.51
N PRO A 130 5.44 -3.66 -15.69
CA PRO A 130 5.28 -5.11 -15.81
C PRO A 130 6.53 -5.89 -15.39
N ASP A 131 7.73 -5.29 -15.46
CA ASP A 131 8.96 -5.98 -15.06
C ASP A 131 9.03 -6.08 -13.53
N GLN A 132 9.21 -7.31 -13.01
CA GLN A 132 9.14 -7.55 -11.57
C GLN A 132 10.30 -6.92 -10.79
N ASN A 133 11.49 -6.80 -11.41
CA ASN A 133 12.66 -6.20 -10.77
C ASN A 133 12.49 -4.68 -10.71
N ARG A 134 12.07 -4.05 -11.81
CA ARG A 134 11.74 -2.62 -11.83
C ARG A 134 10.61 -2.30 -10.88
N GLN A 135 9.57 -3.12 -10.85
CA GLN A 135 8.44 -2.94 -9.93
C GLN A 135 8.90 -3.01 -8.47
N ALA A 136 9.75 -3.98 -8.09
CA ALA A 136 10.29 -4.04 -6.73
C ALA A 136 11.15 -2.80 -6.38
N LEU A 137 12.05 -2.40 -7.27
CA LEU A 137 12.91 -1.23 -7.07
C LEU A 137 12.10 0.06 -7.02
N LEU A 138 11.05 0.19 -7.83
CA LEU A 138 10.19 1.36 -7.88
C LEU A 138 9.32 1.50 -6.63
N GLU A 139 8.82 0.40 -6.06
CA GLU A 139 8.13 0.42 -4.76
C GLU A 139 9.02 1.02 -3.66
N ILE A 140 10.27 0.55 -3.58
CA ILE A 140 11.26 1.04 -2.61
C ILE A 140 11.59 2.51 -2.87
N TYR A 141 11.91 2.85 -4.12
CA TYR A 141 12.28 4.21 -4.52
C TYR A 141 11.17 5.21 -4.21
N CYS A 142 9.93 4.91 -4.63
CA CYS A 142 8.77 5.76 -4.35
C CYS A 142 8.53 5.92 -2.84
N ALA A 143 8.62 4.83 -2.06
CA ALA A 143 8.42 4.90 -0.61
C ALA A 143 9.45 5.81 0.08
N ILE A 144 10.72 5.72 -0.33
CA ILE A 144 11.82 6.54 0.22
C ILE A 144 11.65 8.01 -0.20
N VAL A 145 11.50 8.28 -1.49
CA VAL A 145 11.45 9.65 -2.02
C VAL A 145 10.21 10.41 -1.54
N LEU A 146 9.07 9.72 -1.44
CA LEU A 146 7.82 10.33 -0.97
C LEU A 146 7.69 10.34 0.56
N GLY A 147 8.62 9.72 1.30
CA GLY A 147 8.60 9.66 2.76
C GLY A 147 7.33 9.01 3.33
N THR A 148 6.84 7.96 2.67
CA THR A 148 5.57 7.32 3.05
C THR A 148 5.69 6.62 4.41
N PRO A 149 4.90 7.00 5.43
CA PRO A 149 5.08 6.53 6.80
C PRO A 149 4.66 5.06 7.03
N TYR A 150 3.89 4.47 6.12
CA TYR A 150 3.37 3.09 6.28
C TYR A 150 4.08 2.05 5.41
N ASN A 151 5.14 2.47 4.72
CA ASN A 151 6.06 1.55 4.07
C ASN A 151 7.21 1.23 5.01
N ASP A 152 7.35 -0.05 5.35
CA ASP A 152 8.45 -0.56 6.16
C ASP A 152 9.06 -1.77 5.45
N PHE A 153 10.37 -1.72 5.22
CA PHE A 153 11.16 -2.79 4.60
C PHE A 153 12.07 -3.49 5.63
N GLY A 154 11.98 -3.11 6.90
CA GLY A 154 12.63 -3.81 8.00
C GLY A 154 12.09 -5.23 8.17
N THR A 155 12.95 -6.13 8.58
CA THR A 155 12.56 -7.49 8.97
C THR A 155 12.05 -7.45 10.41
N HIS A 156 10.73 -7.52 10.55
CA HIS A 156 10.04 -7.72 11.82
C HIS A 156 9.74 -9.20 11.94
#